data_AF-A0A7L2WC01-F1
#
_entry.id   AF-A0A7L2WC01-F1
#
_cell.length_a   1.000
_cell.length_b   1.000
_cell.length_c   1.000
_cell.angle_alpha   90.00
_cell.angle_beta   90.00
_cell.angle_gamma   90.00
#
_symmetry.space_group_name_H-M   'P 1'
#
loop_
_entity.id
_entity.type
_entity.pdbx_description
1 polymer ?
#
loop_
_entity_poly.entity_id
_entity_poly.type
_entity_poly.pdbx_seq_one_letter_code
_entity_poly.pdbx_strand_id
1 'polypeptide(L)'
;MKSYFIKESKILAHNEKATLYSKLLQSAQEQHGKLQSRTEKVDELLKEAESCLVALEADSGWKEWEADCSDEMAEGKNLEKGFRGLVVFLTSVLHLMPLVYLCRELSDLETQNEQMLAQMNQLKEKEKSCQELLERYNFTEWEITEWSEQQAVFNFLYDSVELTVVFGPPIDGDVFGEDPSRKIVSLNFESLLDEENAPPSSRLVQRLIFQFIESRGCWQEKCPTLYYLPQVMFQESL
;
A
#
# COMPACT_ATOMS: atom_id res chain seq x y z
N MET A 1 -25.66 19.23 -29.24
CA MET A 1 -24.29 19.44 -29.76
C MET A 1 -23.18 19.37 -28.71
N LYS A 2 -23.35 19.87 -27.48
CA LYS A 2 -22.26 19.91 -26.47
C LYS A 2 -21.69 18.54 -26.02
N SER A 3 -22.48 17.46 -26.00
CA SER A 3 -21.99 16.16 -25.52
C SER A 3 -21.11 15.39 -26.51
N TYR A 4 -21.20 15.70 -27.81
CA TYR A 4 -20.40 15.04 -28.85
C TYR A 4 -18.95 15.52 -28.81
N PHE A 5 -18.74 16.85 -28.76
CA PHE A 5 -17.42 17.48 -28.64
C PHE A 5 -16.66 17.03 -27.39
N ILE A 6 -17.34 16.87 -26.24
CA ILE A 6 -16.69 16.42 -25.00
C ILE A 6 -16.19 14.97 -25.11
N LYS A 7 -16.93 14.10 -25.81
CA LYS A 7 -16.50 12.72 -26.05
C LYS A 7 -15.29 12.67 -27.00
N GLU A 8 -15.31 13.48 -28.05
CA GLU A 8 -14.24 13.54 -29.03
C GLU A 8 -12.94 14.11 -28.44
N SER A 9 -13.01 15.18 -27.65
CA SER A 9 -11.85 15.72 -26.91
C SER A 9 -11.26 14.73 -25.91
N LYS A 10 -12.09 13.94 -25.21
CA LYS A 10 -11.60 12.90 -24.29
C LYS A 10 -10.86 11.78 -25.03
N ILE A 11 -11.37 11.35 -26.18
CA ILE A 11 -10.72 10.32 -27.01
C ILE A 11 -9.37 10.85 -27.52
N LEU A 12 -9.32 12.10 -27.97
CA LEU A 12 -8.10 12.72 -28.46
C LEU A 12 -7.02 12.80 -27.36
N ALA A 13 -7.40 13.29 -26.18
CA ALA A 13 -6.49 13.36 -25.02
C ALA A 13 -5.99 11.98 -24.58
N HIS A 14 -6.84 10.94 -24.61
CA HIS A 14 -6.43 9.59 -24.30
C HIS A 14 -5.42 9.05 -25.33
N ASN A 15 -5.63 9.35 -26.61
CA ASN A 15 -4.73 8.91 -27.68
C ASN A 15 -3.37 9.63 -27.64
N GLU A 16 -3.37 10.93 -27.34
CA GLU A 16 -2.15 11.70 -27.08
C GLU A 16 -1.38 11.15 -25.87
N LYS A 17 -2.09 10.85 -24.78
CA LYS A 17 -1.52 10.24 -23.58
C LYS A 17 -0.89 8.88 -23.91
N ALA A 18 -1.59 8.00 -24.63
CA ALA A 18 -1.05 6.70 -25.06
C ALA A 18 0.20 6.86 -25.93
N THR A 19 0.22 7.84 -26.83
CA THR A 19 1.37 8.15 -27.69
C THR A 19 2.57 8.62 -26.88
N LEU A 20 2.36 9.45 -25.85
CA LEU A 20 3.42 9.91 -24.95
C LEU A 20 4.03 8.77 -24.12
N TYR A 21 3.20 7.90 -23.54
CA TYR A 21 3.71 6.75 -22.80
C TYR A 21 4.47 5.76 -23.68
N SER A 22 3.99 5.54 -24.91
CA SER A 22 4.70 4.68 -25.88
C SER A 22 6.09 5.22 -26.21
N LYS A 23 6.21 6.54 -26.45
CA LYS A 23 7.52 7.20 -26.68
C LYS A 23 8.43 7.14 -25.45
N LEU A 24 7.88 7.32 -24.26
CA LEU A 24 8.63 7.24 -23.00
C LEU A 24 9.18 5.82 -22.78
N LEU A 25 8.34 4.81 -23.01
CA LEU A 25 8.73 3.40 -22.91
C LEU A 25 9.85 3.05 -23.90
N GLN A 26 9.70 3.48 -25.16
CA GLN A 26 10.71 3.25 -26.19
C GLN A 26 12.04 3.91 -25.85
N SER A 27 12.01 5.17 -25.37
CA SER A 27 13.20 5.88 -24.93
C SER A 27 13.89 5.17 -23.75
N ALA A 28 13.10 4.74 -22.75
CA ALA A 28 13.63 4.00 -21.60
C ALA A 28 14.29 2.68 -22.01
N GLN A 29 13.67 1.93 -22.93
CA GLN A 29 14.24 0.69 -23.48
C GLN A 29 15.55 0.95 -24.25
N GLU A 30 15.62 2.04 -25.03
CA GLU A 30 16.84 2.38 -25.76
C GLU A 30 17.99 2.77 -24.82
N GLN A 31 17.70 3.52 -23.75
CA GLN A 31 18.70 3.86 -22.73
C GLN A 31 19.18 2.62 -21.96
N HIS A 32 18.27 1.71 -21.63
CA HIS A 32 18.61 0.45 -21.00
C HIS A 32 19.54 -0.39 -21.89
N GLY A 33 19.23 -0.51 -23.18
CA GLY A 33 20.09 -1.21 -24.14
C GLY A 33 21.50 -0.60 -24.25
N LYS A 34 21.60 0.74 -24.26
CA LYS A 34 22.89 1.44 -24.27
C LYS A 34 23.69 1.15 -23.00
N LEU A 35 23.06 1.23 -21.83
CA LEU A 35 23.70 0.92 -20.55
C LEU A 35 24.18 -0.53 -20.52
N GLN A 36 23.34 -1.48 -20.94
CA GLN A 36 23.70 -2.89 -20.99
C GLN A 36 24.91 -3.14 -21.89
N SER A 37 24.95 -2.55 -23.09
CA SER A 37 26.11 -2.67 -24.00
C SER A 37 27.40 -2.07 -23.42
N ARG A 38 27.28 -1.05 -22.55
CA ARG A 38 28.43 -0.45 -21.87
C ARG A 38 28.91 -1.34 -20.72
N THR A 39 28.00 -1.96 -19.98
CA THR A 39 28.32 -2.94 -18.93
C THR A 39 29.04 -4.14 -19.51
N GLU A 40 28.56 -4.70 -20.62
CA GLU A 40 29.22 -5.82 -21.31
C GLU A 40 30.66 -5.50 -21.73
N LYS A 41 30.91 -4.29 -22.24
CA LYS A 41 32.28 -3.82 -22.56
C LYS A 41 33.18 -3.71 -21.34
N VAL A 42 32.63 -3.29 -20.19
CA VAL A 42 33.41 -3.21 -18.94
C VAL A 42 33.75 -4.61 -18.43
N ASP A 43 32.82 -5.56 -18.54
CA ASP A 43 33.07 -6.97 -18.19
C ASP A 43 34.14 -7.61 -19.06
N GLU A 44 34.16 -7.33 -20.36
CA GLU A 44 35.23 -7.80 -21.27
C GLU A 44 36.60 -7.27 -20.86
N LEU A 45 36.70 -5.97 -20.56
CA LEU A 45 37.94 -5.35 -20.10
C LEU A 45 38.40 -5.88 -18.74
N LEU A 46 37.46 -6.17 -17.83
CA LEU A 46 37.77 -6.80 -16.54
C LEU A 46 38.36 -8.19 -16.72
N LYS A 47 37.77 -9.02 -17.59
CA LYS A 47 38.31 -10.35 -17.91
C LYS A 47 39.69 -10.28 -18.53
N GLU A 48 39.94 -9.30 -19.40
CA GLU A 48 41.27 -9.07 -19.97
C GLU A 48 42.28 -8.69 -18.89
N ALA A 49 41.91 -7.80 -17.96
CA ALA A 49 42.76 -7.40 -16.85
C ALA A 49 43.06 -8.56 -15.88
N GLU A 50 42.07 -9.40 -15.57
CA GLU A 50 42.25 -10.62 -14.78
C GLU A 50 43.23 -11.59 -15.46
N SER A 51 43.09 -11.78 -16.77
CA SER A 51 44.03 -12.60 -17.57
C SER A 51 45.46 -12.06 -17.50
N CYS A 52 45.64 -10.74 -17.63
CA CYS A 52 46.95 -10.10 -17.50
C CYS A 52 47.55 -10.25 -16.09
N LEU A 53 46.72 -10.16 -15.03
CA LEU A 53 47.17 -10.37 -13.65
C LEU A 53 47.63 -11.79 -13.42
N VAL A 54 46.88 -12.78 -13.90
CA VAL A 54 47.27 -14.20 -13.80
C VAL A 54 48.57 -14.47 -14.55
N ALA A 55 48.77 -13.87 -15.73
CA ALA A 55 50.02 -13.99 -16.49
C ALA A 55 51.21 -13.37 -15.74
N LEU A 56 51.03 -12.20 -15.12
CA LEU A 56 52.07 -11.55 -14.31
C LEU A 56 52.39 -12.33 -13.04
N GLU A 57 51.38 -12.92 -12.39
CA GLU A 57 51.58 -13.76 -11.21
C GLU A 57 52.35 -15.04 -11.57
N ALA A 58 52.07 -15.64 -12.72
CA ALA A 58 52.83 -16.78 -13.24
C ALA A 58 54.28 -16.42 -13.62
N ASP A 59 54.53 -15.21 -14.16
CA ASP A 59 55.89 -14.72 -14.50
C ASP A 59 56.70 -14.37 -13.23
N SER A 60 56.03 -13.94 -12.16
CA SER A 60 56.65 -13.68 -10.84
C SER A 60 57.01 -14.94 -10.04
N GLY A 61 56.78 -16.13 -10.60
CA GLY A 61 57.10 -17.44 -10.02
C GLY A 61 58.59 -17.83 -9.99
N TRP A 62 59.51 -16.88 -10.18
CA TRP A 62 60.95 -17.11 -10.04
C TRP A 62 61.50 -16.43 -8.79
N LYS A 63 61.46 -17.17 -7.67
CA LYS A 63 62.38 -16.90 -6.56
C LYS A 63 63.04 -18.20 -6.14
N GLU A 64 64.15 -18.51 -6.80
CA GLU A 64 65.40 -19.01 -6.22
C GLU A 64 66.37 -19.42 -7.34
N TRP A 65 67.18 -18.47 -7.81
CA TRP A 65 68.57 -18.73 -8.25
C TRP A 65 69.36 -17.45 -7.99
N GLU A 66 70.16 -17.48 -6.92
CA GLU A 66 71.32 -16.61 -6.79
C GLU A 66 72.24 -16.85 -8.00
N ALA A 67 72.54 -15.80 -8.75
CA ALA A 67 73.89 -15.43 -9.16
C ALA A 67 73.82 -14.45 -10.33
N ASP A 68 74.45 -13.30 -10.10
CA ASP A 68 75.25 -12.58 -11.10
C ASP A 68 74.49 -12.01 -12.31
N CYS A 69 74.25 -10.69 -12.31
CA CYS A 69 74.61 -9.82 -13.43
C CYS A 69 74.32 -8.36 -13.10
N SER A 70 75.28 -7.49 -13.43
CA SER A 70 75.11 -6.05 -13.32
C SER A 70 74.21 -5.54 -14.44
N ASP A 71 72.92 -5.33 -14.17
CA ASP A 71 72.04 -4.49 -15.00
C ASP A 71 70.89 -3.84 -14.20
N GLU A 72 71.20 -3.33 -13.00
CA GLU A 72 70.18 -2.86 -12.04
C GLU A 72 69.51 -1.50 -12.39
N MET A 73 69.78 -0.88 -13.54
CA MET A 73 69.23 0.45 -13.86
C MET A 73 68.02 0.43 -14.82
N ALA A 74 67.79 -0.67 -15.53
CA ALA A 74 66.67 -0.83 -16.46
C ALA A 74 65.44 -1.50 -15.81
N GLU A 75 65.65 -2.50 -14.95
CA GLU A 75 64.57 -3.23 -14.26
C GLU A 75 63.83 -2.38 -13.22
N GLY A 76 64.56 -1.53 -12.46
CA GLY A 76 63.94 -0.61 -11.51
C GLY A 76 62.96 0.38 -12.12
N LYS A 77 63.19 0.80 -13.38
CA LYS A 77 62.29 1.71 -14.12
C LYS A 77 61.01 1.03 -14.61
N ASN A 78 61.07 -0.27 -14.90
CA ASN A 78 59.89 -1.07 -15.25
C ASN A 78 59.05 -1.38 -14.00
N LEU A 79 59.72 -1.71 -12.90
CA LEU A 79 59.06 -1.93 -11.61
C LEU A 79 58.36 -0.66 -11.09
N GLU A 80 59.03 0.51 -11.18
CA GLU A 80 58.44 1.80 -10.78
C GLU A 80 57.23 2.19 -11.65
N LYS A 81 57.30 1.93 -12.96
CA LYS A 81 56.13 2.09 -13.86
C LYS A 81 55.01 1.12 -13.52
N GLY A 82 55.33 -0.13 -13.18
CA GLY A 82 54.38 -1.14 -12.74
C GLY A 82 53.67 -0.75 -11.44
N PHE A 83 54.43 -0.32 -10.43
CA PHE A 83 53.88 0.20 -9.17
C PHE A 83 53.02 1.43 -9.39
N ARG A 84 53.44 2.36 -10.26
CA ARG A 84 52.64 3.55 -10.60
C ARG A 84 51.32 3.18 -11.29
N GLY A 85 51.34 2.19 -12.19
CA GLY A 85 50.14 1.65 -12.83
C GLY A 85 49.20 0.99 -11.82
N LEU A 86 49.75 0.18 -10.91
CA LEU A 86 49.00 -0.50 -9.85
C LEU A 86 48.35 0.50 -8.88
N VAL A 87 49.06 1.58 -8.52
CA VAL A 87 48.53 2.65 -7.67
C VAL A 87 47.38 3.37 -8.37
N VAL A 88 47.51 3.71 -9.66
CA VAL A 88 46.41 4.33 -10.42
C VAL A 88 45.19 3.40 -10.49
N PHE A 89 45.41 2.11 -10.74
CA PHE A 89 44.35 1.10 -10.76
C PHE A 89 43.64 0.99 -9.41
N LEU A 90 44.38 0.80 -8.32
CA LEU A 90 43.84 0.73 -6.96
C LEU A 90 43.08 2.00 -6.59
N THR A 91 43.58 3.18 -6.98
CA THR A 91 42.89 4.46 -6.72
C THR A 91 41.57 4.54 -7.49
N SER A 92 41.54 4.02 -8.72
CA SER A 92 40.32 3.99 -9.54
C SER A 92 39.28 3.01 -9.00
N VAL A 93 39.70 1.84 -8.53
CA VAL A 93 38.84 0.86 -7.86
C VAL A 93 38.29 1.42 -6.55
N LEU A 94 39.13 2.09 -5.76
CA LEU A 94 38.71 2.76 -4.52
C LEU A 94 37.66 3.84 -4.79
N HIS A 95 37.78 4.57 -5.92
CA HIS A 95 36.81 5.56 -6.37
C HIS A 95 35.48 4.95 -6.86
N LEU A 96 35.47 3.69 -7.30
CA LEU A 96 34.26 2.98 -7.73
C LEU A 96 33.51 2.34 -6.56
N MET A 97 34.15 2.11 -5.42
CA MET A 97 33.56 1.45 -4.25
C MET A 97 32.29 2.15 -3.70
N PRO A 98 32.21 3.49 -3.61
CA PRO A 98 30.97 4.18 -3.21
C PRO A 98 29.81 3.98 -4.19
N LEU A 99 30.10 3.86 -5.49
CA LEU A 99 29.07 3.61 -6.50
C LEU A 99 28.49 2.20 -6.36
N VAL A 100 29.32 1.20 -6.07
CA VAL A 100 28.87 -0.18 -5.83
C VAL A 100 27.96 -0.26 -4.61
N TYR A 101 28.30 0.44 -3.51
CA TYR A 101 27.45 0.51 -2.32
C TYR A 101 26.10 1.15 -2.64
N LEU A 102 26.10 2.28 -3.36
CA LEU A 102 24.88 2.98 -3.75
C LEU A 102 24.00 2.12 -4.69
N CYS A 103 24.61 1.40 -5.64
CA CYS A 103 23.88 0.48 -6.51
C CYS A 103 23.22 -0.65 -5.72
N ARG A 104 23.89 -1.18 -4.70
CA ARG A 104 23.33 -2.20 -3.82
C ARG A 104 22.15 -1.65 -3.00
N GLU A 105 22.30 -0.46 -2.43
CA GLU A 105 21.23 0.20 -1.67
C GLU A 105 20.01 0.51 -2.56
N LEU A 106 20.23 0.95 -3.80
CA LEU A 106 19.16 1.14 -4.79
C LEU A 106 18.46 -0.17 -5.13
N SER A 107 19.22 -1.26 -5.33
CA SER A 107 18.66 -2.58 -5.60
C SER A 107 17.85 -3.10 -4.41
N ASP A 108 18.34 -2.94 -3.20
CA ASP A 108 17.63 -3.35 -1.98
C ASP A 108 16.33 -2.55 -1.85
N LEU A 109 16.36 -1.24 -2.10
CA LEU A 109 15.18 -0.38 -2.05
C LEU A 109 14.15 -0.74 -3.13
N GLU A 110 14.61 -1.09 -4.33
CA GLU A 110 13.74 -1.56 -5.42
C GLU A 110 13.01 -2.84 -5.04
N THR A 111 13.73 -3.82 -4.47
CA THR A 111 13.10 -5.08 -4.00
C THR A 111 12.07 -4.84 -2.88
N GLN A 112 12.34 -3.92 -1.95
CA GLN A 112 11.39 -3.53 -0.91
C GLN A 112 10.13 -2.90 -1.49
N ASN A 113 10.29 -2.04 -2.51
CA ASN A 113 9.18 -1.38 -3.18
C ASN A 113 8.31 -2.39 -3.93
N GLU A 114 8.91 -3.34 -4.65
CA GLU A 114 8.19 -4.45 -5.29
C GLU A 114 7.40 -5.29 -4.28
N GLN A 115 8.00 -5.61 -3.13
CA GLN A 115 7.33 -6.35 -2.07
C GLN A 115 6.13 -5.57 -1.50
N MET A 116 6.30 -4.27 -1.22
CA MET A 116 5.22 -3.41 -0.74
C MET A 116 4.09 -3.30 -1.76
N LEU A 117 4.42 -3.20 -3.06
CA LEU A 117 3.44 -3.16 -4.13
C LEU A 117 2.66 -4.47 -4.24
N ALA A 118 3.32 -5.62 -4.07
CA ALA A 118 2.66 -6.92 -4.01
C ALA A 118 1.70 -7.01 -2.80
N GLN A 119 2.12 -6.54 -1.63
CA GLN A 119 1.26 -6.48 -0.43
C GLN A 119 0.05 -5.57 -0.65
N MET A 120 0.25 -4.40 -1.24
CA MET A 120 -0.81 -3.44 -1.55
C MET A 120 -1.84 -4.04 -2.51
N ASN A 121 -1.39 -4.77 -3.54
CA ASN A 121 -2.29 -5.48 -4.45
C ASN A 121 -3.10 -6.57 -3.74
N GLN A 122 -2.47 -7.37 -2.87
CA GLN A 122 -3.20 -8.37 -2.07
C GLN A 122 -4.25 -7.73 -1.15
N LEU A 123 -3.92 -6.61 -0.51
CA LEU A 123 -4.89 -5.88 0.32
C LEU A 123 -6.06 -5.34 -0.52
N LYS A 124 -5.77 -4.81 -1.70
CA LYS A 124 -6.79 -4.32 -2.63
C LYS A 124 -7.71 -5.43 -3.13
N GLU A 125 -7.19 -6.63 -3.39
CA GLU A 125 -8.01 -7.80 -3.73
C GLU A 125 -8.90 -8.23 -2.56
N LYS A 126 -8.36 -8.23 -1.34
CA LYS A 126 -9.14 -8.53 -0.12
C LYS A 126 -10.24 -7.49 0.10
N GLU A 127 -9.92 -6.20 -0.02
CA GLU A 127 -10.89 -5.10 0.06
C GLU A 127 -12.02 -5.32 -0.95
N LYS A 128 -11.68 -5.59 -2.21
CA LYS A 128 -12.67 -5.88 -3.25
C LYS A 128 -13.53 -7.10 -2.91
N SER A 129 -12.93 -8.18 -2.42
CA SER A 129 -13.66 -9.37 -1.99
C SER A 129 -14.59 -9.08 -0.81
N CYS A 130 -14.17 -8.27 0.16
CA CYS A 130 -15.00 -7.85 1.28
C CYS A 130 -16.17 -6.98 0.81
N GLN A 131 -15.92 -6.05 -0.11
CA GLN A 131 -16.96 -5.22 -0.70
C GLN A 131 -17.98 -6.07 -1.47
N GLU A 132 -17.53 -7.01 -2.30
CA GLU A 132 -18.42 -7.92 -3.04
C GLU A 132 -19.27 -8.78 -2.09
N LEU A 133 -18.71 -9.21 -0.95
CA LEU A 133 -19.46 -9.91 0.09
C LEU A 133 -20.49 -8.99 0.75
N LEU A 134 -20.13 -7.75 1.05
CA LEU A 134 -20.99 -6.78 1.70
C LEU A 134 -22.15 -6.36 0.79
N GLU A 135 -21.90 -6.18 -0.51
CA GLU A 135 -22.95 -5.94 -1.52
C GLU A 135 -23.87 -7.16 -1.70
N ARG A 136 -23.31 -8.37 -1.72
CA ARG A 136 -24.09 -9.61 -1.84
C ARG A 136 -24.96 -9.87 -0.61
N TYR A 137 -24.46 -9.49 0.56
CA TYR A 137 -25.05 -9.78 1.86
C TYR A 137 -25.40 -8.50 2.61
N ASN A 138 -25.90 -7.47 1.91
CA ASN A 138 -26.45 -6.29 2.53
C ASN A 138 -27.82 -6.64 3.15
N PHE A 139 -27.78 -7.38 4.26
CA PHE A 139 -28.95 -7.83 5.02
C PHE A 139 -29.25 -6.91 6.20
N THR A 140 -28.45 -5.87 6.41
CA THR A 140 -28.70 -4.93 7.49
C THR A 140 -29.84 -4.03 7.06
N GLU A 141 -31.01 -4.20 7.68
CA GLU A 141 -32.17 -3.33 7.51
C GLU A 141 -31.97 -1.94 8.14
N TRP A 142 -30.76 -1.67 8.63
CA TRP A 142 -30.39 -0.44 9.33
C TRP A 142 -29.14 0.23 8.78
N GLU A 143 -29.12 1.55 8.90
CA GLU A 143 -28.01 2.44 8.53
C GLU A 143 -27.66 3.36 9.69
N ILE A 144 -26.36 3.64 9.90
CA ILE A 144 -25.91 4.61 10.90
C ILE A 144 -25.95 6.00 10.27
N THR A 145 -26.76 6.89 10.82
CA THR A 145 -26.90 8.27 10.32
C THR A 145 -26.06 9.26 11.11
N GLU A 146 -25.86 9.03 12.41
CA GLU A 146 -25.04 9.87 13.27
C GLU A 146 -24.21 9.01 14.23
N TRP A 147 -22.94 9.36 14.38
CA TRP A 147 -22.08 8.82 15.43
C TRP A 147 -21.33 9.96 16.11
N SER A 148 -21.49 10.07 17.42
CA SER A 148 -20.83 11.08 18.25
C SER A 148 -20.32 10.46 19.55
N GLU A 149 -19.55 11.22 20.31
CA GLU A 149 -19.14 10.80 21.65
C GLU A 149 -20.34 10.57 22.57
N GLN A 150 -21.47 11.26 22.39
CA GLN A 150 -22.57 11.23 23.36
C GLN A 150 -23.72 10.32 22.93
N GLN A 151 -23.87 10.11 21.62
CA GLN A 151 -24.98 9.36 21.05
C GLN A 151 -24.63 8.76 19.69
N ALA A 152 -25.35 7.71 19.32
CA ALA A 152 -25.41 7.18 17.97
C ALA A 152 -26.87 7.08 17.52
N VAL A 153 -27.11 7.37 16.25
CA VAL A 153 -28.44 7.32 15.63
C VAL A 153 -28.41 6.31 14.49
N PHE A 154 -29.38 5.40 14.53
CA PHE A 154 -29.56 4.35 13.54
C PHE A 154 -30.94 4.47 12.91
N ASN A 155 -31.01 4.40 11.59
CA ASN A 155 -32.27 4.36 10.87
C ASN A 155 -32.59 2.93 10.46
N PHE A 156 -33.85 2.53 10.60
CA PHE A 156 -34.38 1.22 10.25
C PHE A 156 -35.50 1.37 9.22
N LEU A 157 -35.76 0.29 8.47
CA LEU A 157 -36.93 0.17 7.59
C LEU A 157 -37.04 1.34 6.59
N TYR A 158 -35.94 1.66 5.92
CA TYR A 158 -35.85 2.77 4.96
C TYR A 158 -36.27 4.11 5.57
N ASP A 159 -35.55 4.55 6.62
CA ASP A 159 -35.75 5.83 7.30
C ASP A 159 -37.14 6.04 7.91
N SER A 160 -37.87 4.95 8.19
CA SER A 160 -39.22 5.03 8.78
C SER A 160 -39.20 4.93 10.31
N VAL A 161 -38.14 4.36 10.87
CA VAL A 161 -37.92 4.21 12.32
C VAL A 161 -36.50 4.64 12.64
N GLU A 162 -36.35 5.47 13.65
CA GLU A 162 -35.06 5.92 14.16
C GLU A 162 -34.82 5.29 15.54
N LEU A 163 -33.59 4.86 15.79
CA LEU A 163 -33.12 4.44 17.10
C LEU A 163 -32.00 5.36 17.55
N THR A 164 -32.24 6.06 18.65
CA THR A 164 -31.25 6.87 19.33
C THR A 164 -30.66 6.09 20.50
N VAL A 165 -29.34 5.91 20.48
CA VAL A 165 -28.56 5.29 21.56
C VAL A 165 -27.76 6.38 22.24
N VAL A 166 -28.03 6.63 23.52
CA VAL A 166 -27.26 7.63 24.30
C VAL A 166 -26.22 6.91 25.13
N PHE A 167 -24.97 7.33 24.97
CA PHE A 167 -23.83 6.74 25.66
C PHE A 167 -23.60 7.35 27.04
N GLY A 168 -23.04 6.54 27.93
CA GLY A 168 -22.53 6.99 29.21
C GLY A 168 -21.26 7.85 29.06
N PRO A 169 -20.73 8.36 30.19
CA PRO A 169 -19.49 9.14 30.19
C PRO A 169 -18.37 8.36 29.48
N PRO A 170 -17.50 9.07 28.72
CA PRO A 170 -16.40 8.45 27.99
C PRO A 170 -15.47 7.70 28.95
N ILE A 171 -14.92 6.59 28.46
CA ILE A 171 -13.96 5.77 29.20
C ILE A 171 -12.57 6.38 29.01
N ASP A 172 -11.76 6.37 30.06
CA ASP A 172 -10.44 6.98 30.05
C ASP A 172 -9.55 6.29 28.98
N GLY A 173 -9.12 7.05 27.97
CA GLY A 173 -8.37 6.54 26.81
C GLY A 173 -9.21 6.21 25.56
N ASP A 174 -10.54 6.28 25.63
CA ASP A 174 -11.42 6.12 24.47
C ASP A 174 -11.76 7.48 23.85
N VAL A 175 -11.02 7.83 22.79
CA VAL A 175 -11.13 9.14 22.10
C VAL A 175 -12.34 9.20 21.17
N PHE A 176 -12.85 8.04 20.71
CA PHE A 176 -13.90 7.97 19.68
C PHE A 176 -15.20 7.31 20.17
N GLY A 177 -15.24 6.87 21.43
CA GLY A 177 -16.43 6.27 22.01
C GLY A 177 -16.68 4.85 21.52
N GLU A 178 -15.66 4.17 20.99
CA GLU A 178 -15.75 2.86 20.33
C GLU A 178 -15.56 1.68 21.30
N ASP A 179 -15.24 1.95 22.57
CA ASP A 179 -14.99 0.88 23.53
C ASP A 179 -16.29 0.05 23.76
N PRO A 180 -16.27 -1.27 23.51
CA PRO A 180 -17.45 -2.13 23.64
C PRO A 180 -17.97 -2.23 25.10
N SER A 181 -17.13 -1.93 26.08
CA SER A 181 -17.52 -1.91 27.51
C SER A 181 -18.30 -0.65 27.91
N ARG A 182 -18.40 0.33 27.01
CA ARG A 182 -19.10 1.58 27.25
C ARG A 182 -20.58 1.36 27.52
N LYS A 183 -21.07 2.04 28.57
CA LYS A 183 -22.46 1.91 29.04
C LYS A 183 -23.43 2.67 28.15
N ILE A 184 -24.64 2.12 28.02
CA ILE A 184 -25.76 2.79 27.36
C ILE A 184 -26.70 3.35 28.43
N VAL A 185 -26.96 4.66 28.34
CA VAL A 185 -27.80 5.41 29.28
C VAL A 185 -29.26 5.36 28.87
N SER A 186 -29.54 5.42 27.57
CA SER A 186 -30.89 5.26 27.05
C SER A 186 -30.88 4.72 25.62
N LEU A 187 -31.98 4.03 25.29
CA LEU A 187 -32.30 3.49 23.98
C LEU A 187 -33.72 3.91 23.66
N ASN A 188 -33.88 4.77 22.66
CA ASN A 188 -35.17 5.34 22.28
C ASN A 188 -35.46 5.04 20.83
N PHE A 189 -36.67 4.56 20.55
CA PHE A 189 -37.15 4.37 19.19
C PHE A 189 -38.14 5.49 18.86
N GLU A 190 -38.00 6.10 17.70
CA GLU A 190 -38.87 7.16 17.20
C GLU A 190 -39.40 6.81 15.80
N SER A 191 -40.65 7.22 15.55
CA SER A 191 -41.30 7.03 14.26
C SER A 191 -41.04 8.25 13.39
N LEU A 192 -40.47 8.03 12.20
CA LEU A 192 -40.28 9.07 11.19
C LEU A 192 -41.36 9.04 10.09
N LEU A 193 -42.32 8.10 10.18
CA LEU A 193 -43.42 8.00 9.23
C LEU A 193 -44.41 9.17 9.39
N ASP A 194 -44.73 9.81 8.27
CA ASP A 194 -45.78 10.82 8.20
C ASP A 194 -47.17 10.18 8.27
N GLU A 195 -47.82 10.24 9.45
CA GLU A 195 -49.13 9.63 9.67
C GLU A 195 -50.26 10.21 8.79
N GLU A 196 -50.12 11.45 8.30
CA GLU A 196 -51.16 12.09 7.48
C GLU A 196 -51.08 11.60 6.03
N ASN A 197 -49.87 11.46 5.51
CA ASN A 197 -49.64 11.11 4.11
C ASN A 197 -49.38 9.61 3.87
N ALA A 198 -49.07 8.83 4.92
CA ALA A 198 -48.72 7.43 4.77
C ALA A 198 -49.93 6.52 4.44
N PRO A 199 -49.75 5.50 3.59
CA PRO A 199 -50.77 4.49 3.34
C PRO A 199 -51.29 3.83 4.63
N PRO A 200 -52.58 3.46 4.72
CA PRO A 200 -53.12 2.76 5.89
C PRO A 200 -52.36 1.48 6.27
N SER A 201 -51.81 0.77 5.28
CA SER A 201 -50.98 -0.42 5.49
C SER A 201 -49.68 -0.09 6.25
N SER A 202 -48.97 0.97 5.86
CA SER A 202 -47.72 1.38 6.50
C SER A 202 -47.95 1.82 7.95
N ARG A 203 -49.02 2.57 8.20
CA ARG A 203 -49.43 2.97 9.55
C ARG A 203 -49.76 1.79 10.45
N LEU A 204 -50.42 0.76 9.91
CA LEU A 204 -50.70 -0.46 10.65
C LEU A 204 -49.41 -1.20 11.01
N VAL A 205 -48.51 -1.39 10.04
CA VAL A 205 -47.20 -2.05 10.27
C VAL A 205 -46.42 -1.31 11.34
N GLN A 206 -46.34 0.01 11.24
CA GLN A 206 -45.62 0.81 12.22
C GLN A 206 -46.21 0.73 13.62
N ARG A 207 -47.54 0.80 13.77
CA ARG A 207 -48.19 0.61 15.08
C ARG A 207 -47.87 -0.75 15.69
N LEU A 208 -47.83 -1.81 14.89
CA LEU A 208 -47.48 -3.15 15.37
C LEU A 208 -46.02 -3.22 15.84
N ILE A 209 -45.10 -2.58 15.10
CA ILE A 209 -43.69 -2.49 15.48
C ILE A 209 -43.54 -1.77 16.83
N PHE A 210 -44.13 -0.58 16.98
CA PHE A 210 -44.04 0.17 18.23
C PHE A 210 -44.72 -0.54 19.41
N GLN A 211 -45.86 -1.20 19.19
CA GLN A 211 -46.48 -2.05 20.20
C GLN A 211 -45.55 -3.19 20.65
N PHE A 212 -44.83 -3.81 19.71
CA PHE A 212 -43.85 -4.84 20.03
C PHE A 212 -42.67 -4.26 20.83
N ILE A 213 -42.15 -3.11 20.41
CA ILE A 213 -41.06 -2.42 21.09
C ILE A 213 -41.44 -2.07 22.53
N GLU A 214 -42.64 -1.51 22.74
CA GLU A 214 -43.18 -1.18 24.05
C GLU A 214 -43.41 -2.44 24.91
N SER A 215 -43.89 -3.54 24.29
CA SER A 215 -44.15 -4.80 25.01
C SER A 215 -42.89 -5.45 25.57
N ARG A 216 -41.73 -5.17 24.96
CA ARG A 216 -40.42 -5.73 25.34
C ARG A 216 -39.83 -5.07 26.59
N GLY A 217 -40.42 -3.99 27.10
CA GLY A 217 -40.01 -3.31 28.33
C GLY A 217 -38.76 -2.44 28.19
N CYS A 218 -38.03 -2.22 29.29
CA CYS A 218 -36.84 -1.37 29.30
C CYS A 218 -35.67 -1.99 28.52
N TRP A 219 -35.47 -1.56 27.28
CA TRP A 219 -34.38 -1.98 26.39
C TRP A 219 -32.98 -1.81 27.00
N GLN A 220 -32.82 -0.82 27.88
CA GLN A 220 -31.58 -0.58 28.60
C GLN A 220 -31.14 -1.78 29.47
N GLU A 221 -32.09 -2.53 30.05
CA GLU A 221 -31.75 -3.71 30.87
C GLU A 221 -31.20 -4.85 30.02
N LYS A 222 -31.67 -4.95 28.76
CA LYS A 222 -31.23 -5.97 27.79
C LYS A 222 -29.94 -5.57 27.08
N CYS A 223 -29.67 -4.28 26.98
CA CYS A 223 -28.50 -3.72 26.31
C CYS A 223 -27.76 -2.73 27.21
N PRO A 224 -27.09 -3.20 28.28
CA PRO A 224 -26.42 -2.32 29.24
C PRO A 224 -25.15 -1.67 28.68
N THR A 225 -24.52 -2.29 27.67
CA THR A 225 -23.27 -1.83 27.07
C THR A 225 -23.29 -1.96 25.54
N LEU A 226 -22.42 -1.19 24.88
CA LEU A 226 -22.23 -1.17 23.42
C LEU A 226 -21.96 -2.55 22.82
N TYR A 227 -21.28 -3.43 23.56
CA TYR A 227 -21.04 -4.82 23.16
C TYR A 227 -22.32 -5.58 22.76
N TYR A 228 -23.44 -5.33 23.44
CA TYR A 228 -24.70 -6.04 23.19
C TYR A 228 -25.54 -5.40 22.08
N LEU A 229 -25.18 -4.19 21.65
CA LEU A 229 -25.97 -3.42 20.68
C LEU A 229 -26.16 -4.19 19.36
N PRO A 230 -25.12 -4.74 18.71
CA PRO A 230 -25.30 -5.48 17.45
C PRO A 230 -26.24 -6.69 17.58
N GLN A 231 -26.24 -7.35 18.73
CA GLN A 231 -27.11 -8.49 18.99
C GLN A 231 -28.57 -8.06 19.10
N VAL A 232 -28.85 -6.93 19.74
CA VAL A 232 -30.19 -6.33 19.78
C VAL A 232 -30.61 -5.88 18.39
N MET A 233 -29.75 -5.18 17.64
CA MET A 233 -30.10 -4.75 16.28
C MET A 233 -30.46 -5.94 15.38
N PHE A 234 -29.73 -7.04 15.48
CA PHE A 234 -30.00 -8.24 14.69
C PHE A 234 -31.29 -8.96 15.09
N GLN A 235 -31.63 -9.01 16.39
CA GLN A 235 -32.90 -9.61 16.84
C GLN A 235 -34.13 -8.85 16.37
N GLU A 236 -34.00 -7.54 16.16
CA GLU A 236 -35.10 -6.66 15.78
C GLU A 236 -35.22 -6.48 14.25
N SER A 237 -34.23 -6.94 13.48
CA SER A 237 -34.24 -6.93 12.01
C SER A 237 -34.90 -8.19 11.40
N LEU A 238 -35.74 -8.92 12.15
CA LEU A 238 -36.28 -10.25 11.82
C LEU A 238 -37.78 -10.41 12.09
#